data_AF-A0A2N7QDF6-F1
#
_entry.id   AF-A0A2N7QDF6-F1
#
_cell.length_a   1.000
_cell.length_b   1.000
_cell.length_c   1.000
_cell.angle_alpha   90.00
_cell.angle_beta   90.00
_cell.angle_gamma   90.00
#
_symmetry.space_group_name_H-M   'P 1'
#
loop_
_entity.id
_entity.type
_entity.pdbx_description
1 polymer ?
#
loop_
_entity_poly.entity_id
_entity_poly.type
_entity_poly.pdbx_seq_one_letter_code
_entity_poly.pdbx_strand_id
1 'polypeptide(L)'
;MRKKWEKEGLSNWSEEIPEIPEEVAIDDFLKGYPALMLDAGKLSVKLFKNPEQARQSHLQAVEAILARQFEKDLSFIQRNYSFPESLKPLMLFFGGESNLKQAIIARIKREVFQQNFRKREDLQNFIREKALKLLFEKSHQVFAAVQEILEEYLKTRNIIREIEETRKKMKVSSSLPELLREELEKLVPRNFLEIYPIEFLTRLPRMVEALGLRAERARLSAEKDRAKAAQVEPFLSDFEYLAKMVGRVSNPEKDKMLMELRWMIEEFKISVFAPEIKTAFPVSAKRLAARIKEIKERFLEKSS
;
A
#
# COMPACT_ATOMS: atom_id res chain seq x y z
N MET A 1 -5.70 14.23 37.26
CA MET A 1 -5.72 14.65 35.84
C MET A 1 -5.89 13.49 34.86
N ARG A 2 -5.22 12.33 35.05
CA ARG A 2 -5.35 11.14 34.18
C ARG A 2 -6.78 10.59 34.01
N LYS A 3 -7.53 10.44 35.11
CA LYS A 3 -8.95 10.02 35.11
C LYS A 3 -9.92 10.96 34.37
N LYS A 4 -9.50 12.20 34.06
CA LYS A 4 -10.34 13.17 33.32
C LYS A 4 -10.47 12.78 31.84
N TRP A 5 -9.46 12.12 31.29
CA TRP A 5 -9.38 11.79 29.87
C TRP A 5 -9.78 10.35 29.55
N GLU A 6 -9.71 9.45 30.54
CA GLU A 6 -10.07 8.05 30.35
C GLU A 6 -11.60 7.87 30.46
N LYS A 7 -12.23 7.45 29.37
CA LYS A 7 -13.65 7.07 29.34
C LYS A 7 -13.78 5.70 28.69
N GLU A 8 -14.61 4.83 29.25
CA GLU A 8 -14.76 3.44 28.80
C GLU A 8 -16.19 3.13 28.32
N GLY A 9 -16.32 2.06 27.53
CA GLY A 9 -17.63 1.49 27.19
C GLY A 9 -18.51 2.37 26.29
N LEU A 10 -17.93 3.28 25.52
CA LEU A 10 -18.67 4.17 24.63
C LEU A 10 -19.24 3.38 23.44
N SER A 11 -20.53 3.57 23.17
CA SER A 11 -21.20 3.00 21.99
C SER A 11 -20.85 3.74 20.70
N ASN A 12 -20.50 5.02 20.81
CA ASN A 12 -20.00 5.90 19.76
C ASN A 12 -19.12 7.00 20.39
N TRP A 13 -18.42 7.80 19.59
CA TRP A 13 -17.92 9.10 20.08
C TRP A 13 -19.12 9.88 20.62
N SER A 14 -19.12 10.25 21.90
CA SER A 14 -20.24 10.92 22.63
C SER A 14 -20.13 12.45 22.62
N GLU A 15 -21.24 13.17 22.79
CA GLU A 15 -21.29 14.64 22.87
C GLU A 15 -20.56 15.18 24.09
N GLU A 16 -20.45 14.36 25.14
CA GLU A 16 -19.68 14.66 26.34
C GLU A 16 -18.16 14.75 26.10
N ILE A 17 -17.69 14.44 24.90
CA ILE A 17 -16.29 14.55 24.48
C ILE A 17 -16.26 15.34 23.18
N PRO A 18 -16.48 16.67 23.21
CA PRO A 18 -16.53 17.47 21.99
C PRO A 18 -15.18 17.52 21.26
N GLU A 19 -14.07 17.39 22.00
CA GLU A 19 -12.71 17.47 21.50
C GLU A 19 -11.77 16.51 22.24
N ILE A 20 -10.85 15.91 21.49
CA ILE A 20 -9.76 15.08 21.98
C ILE A 20 -8.46 15.75 21.51
N PRO A 21 -7.74 16.45 22.39
CA PRO A 21 -6.52 17.15 22.00
C PRO A 21 -5.42 16.15 21.61
N GLU A 22 -4.49 16.59 20.76
CA GLU A 22 -3.37 15.73 20.33
C GLU A 22 -2.39 15.43 21.46
N GLU A 23 -2.21 16.38 22.38
CA GLU A 23 -1.31 16.29 23.51
C GLU A 23 -1.92 17.02 24.72
N VAL A 24 -1.66 16.47 25.92
CA VAL A 24 -2.01 17.10 27.19
C VAL A 24 -0.83 16.99 28.15
N ALA A 25 -0.62 18.02 28.97
CA ALA A 25 0.29 17.93 30.11
C ALA A 25 -0.33 17.05 31.20
N ILE A 26 0.41 16.03 31.65
CA ILE A 26 0.05 15.21 32.81
C ILE A 26 0.62 15.85 34.08
N ASP A 27 1.87 16.33 34.00
CA ASP A 27 2.60 17.16 34.96
C ASP A 27 3.61 18.05 34.21
N ASP A 28 4.47 18.78 34.92
CA ASP A 28 5.41 19.76 34.35
C ASP A 28 6.42 19.18 33.36
N PHE A 29 6.67 17.87 33.41
CA PHE A 29 7.68 17.18 32.60
C PHE A 29 7.10 16.04 31.76
N LEU A 30 5.88 15.60 32.03
CA LEU A 30 5.25 14.47 31.38
C LEU A 30 4.07 14.89 30.50
N LYS A 31 4.17 14.52 29.22
CA LYS A 31 3.11 14.65 28.23
C LYS A 31 2.34 13.34 28.07
N GLY A 32 1.06 13.45 27.78
CA GLY A 32 0.19 12.35 27.41
C GLY A 32 -0.54 12.64 26.11
N TYR A 33 -0.90 11.58 25.38
CA TYR A 33 -1.50 11.68 24.06
C TYR A 33 -2.88 11.01 24.10
N PRO A 34 -3.97 11.78 24.34
CA PRO A 34 -5.32 11.24 24.34
C PRO A 34 -5.70 10.73 22.95
N ALA A 35 -6.30 9.56 22.89
CA ALA A 35 -6.76 8.97 21.65
C ALA A 35 -7.97 8.09 21.88
N LEU A 36 -8.76 7.96 20.82
CA LEU A 36 -9.80 6.93 20.76
C LEU A 36 -9.11 5.57 20.65
N MET A 37 -9.67 4.58 21.34
CA MET A 37 -9.25 3.20 21.26
C MET A 37 -10.49 2.32 21.13
N LEU A 38 -10.44 1.37 20.20
CA LEU A 38 -11.42 0.33 20.07
C LEU A 38 -10.90 -0.93 20.78
N ASP A 39 -11.64 -1.43 21.75
CA ASP A 39 -11.31 -2.65 22.51
C ASP A 39 -12.53 -3.56 22.58
N ALA A 40 -12.40 -4.79 22.06
CA ALA A 40 -13.51 -5.76 21.93
C ALA A 40 -14.82 -5.16 21.37
N GLY A 41 -14.71 -4.25 20.40
CA GLY A 41 -15.85 -3.57 19.77
C GLY A 41 -16.46 -2.41 20.57
N LYS A 42 -15.91 -2.09 21.75
CA LYS A 42 -16.29 -0.92 22.57
C LYS A 42 -15.30 0.21 22.36
N LEU A 43 -15.81 1.43 22.20
CA LEU A 43 -14.97 2.61 22.09
C LEU A 43 -14.59 3.10 23.49
N SER A 44 -13.39 3.64 23.61
CA SER A 44 -12.88 4.28 24.81
C SER A 44 -11.98 5.44 24.41
N VAL A 45 -11.78 6.39 25.32
CA VAL A 45 -10.66 7.34 25.22
C VAL A 45 -9.59 6.86 26.20
N LYS A 46 -8.36 6.70 25.72
CA LYS A 46 -7.21 6.35 26.55
C LYS A 46 -6.09 7.35 26.40
N LEU A 47 -5.27 7.47 27.44
CA LEU A 47 -4.09 8.32 27.44
C LEU A 47 -2.84 7.49 27.15
N PHE A 48 -2.23 7.71 25.99
CA PHE A 48 -1.03 7.02 25.55
C PHE A 48 0.24 7.78 25.96
N LYS A 49 1.35 7.05 26.08
CA LYS A 49 2.68 7.63 26.34
C LYS A 49 3.44 7.97 25.05
N ASN A 50 3.11 7.30 23.95
CA ASN A 50 3.76 7.47 22.67
C ASN A 50 2.77 8.11 21.67
N PRO A 51 3.14 9.23 21.01
CA PRO A 51 2.25 9.96 20.12
C PRO A 51 1.82 9.14 18.90
N GLU A 52 2.72 8.34 18.31
CA GLU A 52 2.42 7.51 17.14
C GLU A 52 1.46 6.37 17.49
N GLN A 53 1.63 5.74 18.65
CA GLN A 53 0.69 4.73 19.13
C GLN A 53 -0.70 5.33 19.37
N ALA A 54 -0.76 6.53 19.95
CA ALA A 54 -2.01 7.26 20.16
C ALA A 54 -2.70 7.54 18.82
N ARG A 55 -1.93 8.06 17.84
CA ARG A 55 -2.42 8.38 16.50
C ARG A 55 -2.96 7.14 15.78
N GLN A 56 -2.21 6.05 15.76
CA GLN A 56 -2.62 4.79 15.14
C GLN A 56 -3.91 4.24 15.77
N SER A 57 -3.97 4.17 17.10
CA SER A 57 -5.18 3.75 17.83
C SER A 57 -6.38 4.64 17.47
N HIS A 58 -6.17 5.95 17.44
CA HIS A 58 -7.22 6.91 17.14
C HIS A 58 -7.76 6.75 15.72
N LEU A 59 -6.88 6.64 14.72
CA LEU A 59 -7.27 6.43 13.32
C LEU A 59 -8.06 5.14 13.13
N GLN A 60 -7.66 4.05 13.79
CA GLN A 60 -8.38 2.77 13.74
C GLN A 60 -9.76 2.86 14.40
N ALA A 61 -9.87 3.58 15.51
CA ALA A 61 -11.15 3.79 16.18
C ALA A 61 -12.09 4.68 15.35
N VAL A 62 -11.58 5.74 14.71
CA VAL A 62 -12.35 6.57 13.76
C VAL A 62 -12.78 5.76 12.55
N GLU A 63 -11.90 4.92 11.99
CA GLU A 63 -12.26 3.98 10.91
C GLU A 63 -13.43 3.10 11.33
N ALA A 64 -13.41 2.54 12.54
CA ALA A 64 -14.48 1.67 13.03
C ALA A 64 -15.81 2.40 13.22
N ILE A 65 -15.79 3.64 13.72
CA ILE A 65 -16.97 4.50 13.84
C ILE A 65 -17.61 4.70 12.45
N LEU A 66 -16.81 5.13 11.48
CA LEU A 66 -17.29 5.42 10.13
C LEU A 66 -17.70 4.14 9.39
N ALA A 67 -16.97 3.03 9.57
CA ALA A 67 -17.34 1.74 8.97
C ALA A 67 -18.70 1.24 9.48
N ARG A 68 -19.01 1.44 10.77
CA ARG A 68 -20.34 1.13 11.32
C ARG A 68 -21.42 2.08 10.77
N GLN A 69 -21.10 3.37 10.63
CA GLN A 69 -22.01 4.36 10.07
C GLN A 69 -22.39 4.06 8.60
N PHE A 70 -21.45 3.56 7.81
CA PHE A 70 -21.59 3.29 6.37
C PHE A 70 -21.65 1.79 6.03
N GLU A 71 -22.06 0.93 6.97
CA GLU A 71 -22.06 -0.53 6.80
C GLU A 71 -22.89 -1.00 5.59
N LYS A 72 -24.05 -0.39 5.38
CA LYS A 72 -24.93 -0.69 4.24
C LYS A 72 -24.29 -0.30 2.91
N ASP A 73 -23.62 0.84 2.86
CA ASP A 73 -22.93 1.33 1.66
C ASP A 73 -21.72 0.44 1.33
N LEU A 74 -20.91 0.08 2.33
CA LEU A 74 -19.81 -0.87 2.17
C LEU A 74 -20.30 -2.22 1.64
N SER A 75 -21.42 -2.73 2.19
CA SER A 75 -22.04 -3.98 1.73
C SER A 75 -22.61 -3.87 0.32
N PHE A 76 -23.12 -2.71 -0.08
CA PHE A 76 -23.58 -2.42 -1.43
C PHE A 76 -22.41 -2.41 -2.42
N ILE A 77 -21.34 -1.67 -2.09
CA ILE A 77 -20.09 -1.62 -2.87
C ILE A 77 -19.53 -3.03 -3.08
N GLN A 78 -19.37 -3.81 -2.01
CA GLN A 78 -18.80 -5.16 -2.09
C GLN A 78 -19.60 -6.11 -3.00
N ARG A 79 -20.94 -5.97 -3.05
CA ARG A 79 -21.82 -6.80 -3.87
C ARG A 79 -21.87 -6.37 -5.33
N ASN A 80 -21.83 -5.08 -5.60
CA ASN A 80 -22.03 -4.55 -6.95
C ASN A 80 -20.77 -4.61 -7.82
N TYR A 81 -19.61 -4.64 -7.20
CA TYR A 81 -18.36 -4.83 -7.93
C TYR A 81 -18.15 -6.32 -8.24
N SER A 82 -17.96 -6.65 -9.50
CA SER A 82 -17.71 -8.01 -9.99
C SER A 82 -16.52 -8.03 -10.95
N PHE A 83 -15.72 -9.09 -10.85
CA PHE A 83 -14.58 -9.28 -11.74
C PHE A 83 -14.98 -10.13 -12.94
N PRO A 84 -14.36 -9.92 -14.12
CA PRO A 84 -14.51 -10.82 -15.26
C PRO A 84 -14.22 -12.28 -14.90
N GLU A 85 -15.02 -13.21 -15.43
CA GLU A 85 -14.87 -14.65 -15.23
C GLU A 85 -13.48 -15.17 -15.60
N SER A 86 -12.85 -14.58 -16.62
CA SER A 86 -11.49 -14.89 -17.06
C SER A 86 -10.42 -14.70 -15.97
N LEU A 87 -10.68 -13.86 -14.96
CA LEU A 87 -9.76 -13.60 -13.85
C LEU A 87 -9.89 -14.59 -12.70
N LYS A 88 -10.92 -15.46 -12.67
CA LYS A 88 -11.14 -16.41 -11.57
C LYS A 88 -9.92 -17.26 -11.20
N PRO A 89 -9.18 -17.87 -12.15
CA PRO A 89 -7.99 -18.65 -11.83
C PRO A 89 -6.91 -17.81 -11.14
N LEU A 90 -6.77 -16.54 -11.55
CA LEU A 90 -5.82 -15.63 -10.94
C LEU A 90 -6.28 -15.17 -9.55
N MET A 91 -7.57 -14.89 -9.36
CA MET A 91 -8.10 -14.51 -8.05
C MET A 91 -7.83 -15.60 -7.00
N LEU A 92 -7.89 -16.89 -7.36
CA LEU A 92 -7.53 -17.99 -6.44
C LEU A 92 -6.08 -17.89 -5.94
N PHE A 93 -5.15 -17.43 -6.76
CA PHE A 93 -3.77 -17.16 -6.34
C PHE A 93 -3.71 -16.03 -5.28
N PHE A 94 -4.60 -15.03 -5.39
CA PHE A 94 -4.78 -13.96 -4.41
C PHE A 94 -5.75 -14.31 -3.26
N GLY A 95 -6.01 -15.60 -3.03
CA GLY A 95 -6.86 -16.07 -1.93
C GLY A 95 -8.35 -16.17 -2.26
N GLY A 96 -8.74 -15.97 -3.51
CA GLY A 96 -10.11 -16.07 -4.00
C GLY A 96 -10.86 -14.73 -4.01
N GLU A 97 -11.96 -14.68 -4.76
CA GLU A 97 -12.73 -13.45 -4.97
C GLU A 97 -13.23 -12.82 -3.66
N SER A 98 -13.70 -13.63 -2.71
CA SER A 98 -14.19 -13.14 -1.42
C SER A 98 -13.09 -12.40 -0.64
N ASN A 99 -11.90 -13.02 -0.53
CA ASN A 99 -10.77 -12.42 0.20
C ASN A 99 -10.26 -11.16 -0.51
N LEU A 100 -10.22 -11.17 -1.85
CA LEU A 100 -9.83 -9.99 -2.63
C LEU A 100 -10.82 -8.83 -2.41
N LYS A 101 -12.13 -9.11 -2.45
CA LYS A 101 -13.17 -8.10 -2.16
C LYS A 101 -13.05 -7.55 -0.74
N GLN A 102 -12.79 -8.39 0.26
CA GLN A 102 -12.54 -7.94 1.62
C GLN A 102 -11.30 -7.05 1.73
N ALA A 103 -10.21 -7.40 1.05
CA ALA A 103 -8.99 -6.61 1.01
C ALA A 103 -9.20 -5.24 0.32
N ILE A 104 -10.00 -5.19 -0.75
CA ILE A 104 -10.41 -3.94 -1.41
C ILE A 104 -11.19 -3.06 -0.45
N ILE A 105 -12.20 -3.61 0.23
CA ILE A 105 -12.98 -2.88 1.23
C ILE A 105 -12.08 -2.37 2.37
N ALA A 106 -11.15 -3.18 2.85
CA ALA A 106 -10.19 -2.77 3.86
C ALA A 106 -9.31 -1.59 3.38
N ARG A 107 -8.81 -1.62 2.15
CA ARG A 107 -8.04 -0.52 1.54
C ARG A 107 -8.88 0.75 1.40
N ILE A 108 -10.12 0.64 0.97
CA ILE A 108 -11.05 1.77 0.84
C ILE A 108 -11.32 2.41 2.21
N LYS A 109 -11.58 1.61 3.25
CA LYS A 109 -11.76 2.12 4.61
C LYS A 109 -10.51 2.85 5.12
N ARG A 110 -9.32 2.27 4.92
CA ARG A 110 -8.05 2.93 5.28
C ARG A 110 -7.90 4.27 4.59
N GLU A 111 -8.25 4.36 3.31
CA GLU A 111 -8.16 5.60 2.54
C GLU A 111 -9.15 6.66 3.03
N VAL A 112 -10.42 6.30 3.15
CA VAL A 112 -11.50 7.27 3.32
C VAL A 112 -11.71 7.58 4.80
N PHE A 113 -11.60 6.60 5.68
CA PHE A 113 -12.02 6.71 7.07
C PHE A 113 -10.90 6.88 8.10
N GLN A 114 -9.64 6.58 7.78
CA GLN A 114 -8.51 6.89 8.68
C GLN A 114 -8.14 8.38 8.61
N GLN A 115 -9.07 9.21 9.06
CA GLN A 115 -8.93 10.66 9.20
C GLN A 115 -8.67 11.00 10.67
N ASN A 116 -7.73 11.90 10.94
CA ASN A 116 -7.35 12.29 12.29
C ASN A 116 -8.30 13.37 12.86
N PHE A 117 -9.60 13.10 12.90
CA PHE A 117 -10.58 14.04 13.45
C PHE A 117 -10.40 14.19 14.96
N ARG A 118 -10.00 15.38 15.41
CA ARG A 118 -9.83 15.68 16.85
C ARG A 118 -11.06 16.30 17.49
N LYS A 119 -11.93 16.90 16.69
CA LYS A 119 -13.23 17.43 17.12
C LYS A 119 -14.36 16.59 16.57
N ARG A 120 -15.36 16.34 17.41
CA ARG A 120 -16.58 15.62 17.02
C ARG A 120 -17.28 16.32 15.85
N GLU A 121 -17.33 17.65 15.88
CA GLU A 121 -17.99 18.45 14.85
C GLU A 121 -17.37 18.23 13.46
N ASP A 122 -16.04 18.15 13.37
CA ASP A 122 -15.34 17.90 12.10
C ASP A 122 -15.71 16.53 11.51
N LEU A 123 -15.79 15.50 12.36
CA LEU A 123 -16.24 14.16 11.97
C LEU A 123 -17.70 14.19 11.49
N GLN A 124 -18.59 14.92 12.18
CA GLN A 124 -19.99 15.05 11.76
C GLN A 124 -20.14 15.82 10.44
N ASN A 125 -19.38 16.88 10.25
CA ASN A 125 -19.33 17.63 8.99
C ASN A 125 -18.83 16.73 7.85
N PHE A 126 -17.79 15.94 8.09
CA PHE A 126 -17.30 14.97 7.11
C PHE A 126 -18.36 13.93 6.74
N ILE A 127 -19.07 13.36 7.72
CA ILE A 127 -20.16 12.39 7.49
C ILE A 127 -21.25 13.01 6.60
N ARG A 128 -21.68 14.24 6.91
CA ARG A 128 -22.77 14.91 6.18
C ARG A 128 -22.39 15.32 4.77
N GLU A 129 -21.17 15.80 4.56
CA GLU A 129 -20.81 16.52 3.33
C GLU A 129 -19.93 15.72 2.37
N LYS A 130 -19.09 14.82 2.87
CA LYS A 130 -17.95 14.28 2.08
C LYS A 130 -17.85 12.76 2.08
N ALA A 131 -18.16 12.11 3.20
CA ALA A 131 -17.84 10.71 3.43
C ALA A 131 -18.42 9.78 2.35
N LEU A 132 -19.72 9.90 2.04
CA LEU A 132 -20.38 9.05 1.06
C LEU A 132 -19.81 9.23 -0.36
N LYS A 133 -19.63 10.48 -0.78
CA LYS A 133 -19.05 10.80 -2.09
C LYS A 133 -17.64 10.23 -2.23
N LEU A 134 -16.78 10.46 -1.24
CA LEU A 134 -15.41 9.93 -1.23
C LEU A 134 -15.41 8.41 -1.19
N LEU A 135 -16.33 7.79 -0.45
CA LEU A 135 -16.45 6.34 -0.36
C LEU A 135 -16.70 5.74 -1.75
N PHE A 136 -17.68 6.25 -2.50
CA PHE A 136 -17.95 5.77 -3.85
C PHE A 136 -16.82 6.07 -4.84
N GLU A 137 -16.26 7.28 -4.81
CA GLU A 137 -15.15 7.69 -5.68
C GLU A 137 -13.93 6.78 -5.49
N LYS A 138 -13.50 6.58 -4.25
CA LYS A 138 -12.34 5.73 -3.93
C LYS A 138 -12.65 4.25 -4.17
N SER A 139 -13.88 3.81 -3.96
CA SER A 139 -14.28 2.44 -4.31
C SER A 139 -14.11 2.17 -5.80
N HIS A 140 -14.59 3.09 -6.64
CA HIS A 140 -14.43 2.96 -8.09
C HIS A 140 -12.96 2.97 -8.49
N GLN A 141 -12.18 3.91 -7.96
CA GLN A 141 -10.76 4.04 -8.25
C GLN A 141 -9.97 2.78 -7.88
N VAL A 142 -10.18 2.23 -6.67
CA VAL A 142 -9.49 1.01 -6.21
C VAL A 142 -9.92 -0.19 -7.03
N PHE A 143 -11.23 -0.35 -7.28
CA PHE A 143 -11.73 -1.50 -8.02
C PHE A 143 -11.22 -1.54 -9.46
N ALA A 144 -11.30 -0.41 -10.17
CA ALA A 144 -10.78 -0.28 -11.54
C ALA A 144 -9.28 -0.61 -11.58
N ALA A 145 -8.50 -0.03 -10.67
CA ALA A 145 -7.06 -0.33 -10.58
C ALA A 145 -6.79 -1.82 -10.32
N VAL A 146 -7.53 -2.47 -9.40
CA VAL A 146 -7.34 -3.90 -9.13
C VAL A 146 -7.70 -4.76 -10.32
N GLN A 147 -8.80 -4.46 -11.02
CA GLN A 147 -9.16 -5.20 -12.23
C GLN A 147 -8.06 -5.09 -13.29
N GLU A 148 -7.59 -3.88 -13.59
CA GLU A 148 -6.49 -3.65 -14.55
C GLU A 148 -5.20 -4.35 -14.12
N ILE A 149 -4.85 -4.32 -12.83
CA ILE A 149 -3.69 -5.05 -12.28
C ILE A 149 -3.82 -6.54 -12.57
N LEU A 150 -4.98 -7.13 -12.28
CA LEU A 150 -5.21 -8.56 -12.47
C LEU A 150 -5.19 -8.96 -13.95
N GLU A 151 -5.75 -8.12 -14.83
CA GLU A 151 -5.71 -8.33 -16.27
C GLU A 151 -4.26 -8.32 -16.80
N GLU A 152 -3.47 -7.31 -16.45
CA GLU A 152 -2.06 -7.22 -16.85
C GLU A 152 -1.20 -8.31 -16.21
N TYR A 153 -1.49 -8.68 -14.96
CA TYR A 153 -0.80 -9.77 -14.27
C TYR A 153 -1.07 -11.10 -14.97
N LEU A 154 -2.32 -11.36 -15.36
CA LEU A 154 -2.68 -12.58 -16.08
C LEU A 154 -1.99 -12.65 -17.45
N LYS A 155 -1.98 -11.55 -18.21
CA LYS A 155 -1.26 -11.45 -19.50
C LYS A 155 0.23 -11.74 -19.32
N THR A 156 0.87 -11.05 -18.37
CA THR A 156 2.31 -11.21 -18.09
C THR A 156 2.64 -12.64 -17.64
N ARG A 157 1.82 -13.22 -16.77
CA ARG A 157 1.98 -14.61 -16.31
C ARG A 157 1.86 -15.61 -17.47
N ASN A 158 0.96 -15.38 -18.42
CA ASN A 158 0.82 -16.24 -19.60
C ASN A 158 2.07 -16.18 -20.49
N ILE A 159 2.63 -14.98 -20.73
CA ILE A 159 3.89 -14.81 -21.47
C ILE A 159 5.03 -15.59 -20.79
N ILE A 160 5.18 -15.46 -19.46
CA ILE A 160 6.20 -16.18 -18.69
C ILE A 160 6.03 -17.70 -18.83
N ARG A 161 4.79 -18.20 -18.74
CA ARG A 161 4.46 -19.62 -18.92
C ARG A 161 4.81 -20.12 -20.33
N GLU A 162 4.51 -19.34 -21.36
CA GLU A 162 4.86 -19.70 -22.75
C GLU A 162 6.38 -19.80 -22.97
N ILE A 163 7.15 -18.90 -22.34
CA ILE A 163 8.62 -18.96 -22.36
C ILE A 163 9.10 -20.25 -21.69
N GLU A 164 8.54 -20.58 -20.53
CA GLU A 164 8.86 -21.80 -19.77
C GLU A 164 8.55 -23.07 -20.58
N GLU A 165 7.36 -23.16 -21.17
CA GLU A 165 6.93 -24.29 -22.01
C GLU A 165 7.81 -24.46 -23.26
N THR A 166 8.13 -23.35 -23.94
CA THR A 166 8.99 -23.36 -25.12
C THR A 166 10.39 -23.88 -24.78
N ARG A 167 10.98 -23.38 -23.68
CA ARG A 167 12.32 -23.82 -23.23
C ARG A 167 12.33 -25.28 -22.78
N LYS A 168 11.27 -25.72 -22.10
CA LYS A 168 11.09 -27.13 -21.72
C LYS A 168 11.03 -28.04 -22.95
N LYS A 169 10.28 -27.66 -24.00
CA LYS A 169 10.24 -28.38 -25.28
C LYS A 169 11.62 -28.42 -25.96
N MET A 170 12.37 -27.33 -25.90
CA MET A 170 13.74 -27.25 -26.44
C MET A 170 14.80 -27.94 -25.56
N LYS A 171 14.45 -28.46 -24.37
CA LYS A 171 15.38 -29.02 -23.37
C LYS A 171 16.50 -28.05 -22.98
N VAL A 172 16.21 -26.74 -22.97
CA VAL A 172 17.17 -25.70 -22.58
C VAL A 172 16.89 -25.29 -21.14
N SER A 173 17.87 -25.49 -20.25
CA SER A 173 17.80 -24.97 -18.88
C SER A 173 17.93 -23.45 -18.88
N SER A 174 17.10 -22.76 -18.09
CA SER A 174 17.10 -21.30 -17.99
C SER A 174 16.37 -20.86 -16.74
N SER A 175 16.99 -20.00 -15.93
CA SER A 175 16.38 -19.36 -14.77
C SER A 175 15.45 -18.20 -15.12
N LEU A 176 15.45 -17.72 -16.37
CA LEU A 176 14.69 -16.54 -16.79
C LEU A 176 13.19 -16.59 -16.41
N PRO A 177 12.42 -17.68 -16.66
CA PRO A 177 11.00 -17.71 -16.27
C PRO A 177 10.79 -17.59 -14.76
N GLU A 178 11.67 -18.21 -13.96
CA GLU A 178 11.63 -18.11 -12.50
C GLU A 178 11.89 -16.67 -12.05
N LEU A 179 12.96 -16.04 -12.55
CA LEU A 179 13.32 -14.66 -12.23
C LEU A 179 12.18 -13.68 -12.55
N LEU A 180 11.55 -13.82 -13.72
CA LEU A 180 10.43 -12.97 -14.13
C LEU A 180 9.18 -13.21 -13.25
N ARG A 181 8.95 -14.46 -12.83
CA ARG A 181 7.85 -14.80 -11.92
C ARG A 181 8.07 -14.21 -10.53
N GLU A 182 9.26 -14.37 -9.97
CA GLU A 182 9.64 -13.76 -8.71
C GLU A 182 9.51 -12.23 -8.75
N GLU A 183 9.91 -11.61 -9.87
CA GLU A 183 9.77 -10.17 -10.05
C GLU A 183 8.31 -9.73 -10.13
N LEU A 184 7.46 -10.48 -10.82
CA LEU A 184 6.02 -10.24 -10.90
C LEU A 184 5.36 -10.35 -9.51
N GLU A 185 5.72 -11.37 -8.73
CA GLU A 185 5.22 -11.57 -7.37
C GLU A 185 5.77 -10.53 -6.37
N LYS A 186 7.01 -10.05 -6.55
CA LYS A 186 7.55 -8.93 -5.77
C LYS A 186 6.86 -7.62 -6.13
N LEU A 187 6.47 -7.42 -7.39
CA LEU A 187 5.77 -6.21 -7.85
C LEU A 187 4.33 -6.17 -7.34
N VAL A 188 3.61 -7.29 -7.45
CA VAL A 188 2.22 -7.46 -6.99
C VAL A 188 2.14 -8.65 -6.02
N PRO A 189 2.59 -8.48 -4.77
CA PRO A 189 2.53 -9.54 -3.77
C PRO A 189 1.08 -9.82 -3.36
N ARG A 190 0.82 -10.98 -2.74
CA ARG A 190 -0.54 -11.39 -2.39
C ARG A 190 -1.30 -10.38 -1.51
N ASN A 191 -0.57 -9.61 -0.69
CA ASN A 191 -1.10 -8.57 0.19
C ASN A 191 -0.92 -7.14 -0.39
N PHE A 192 -0.78 -6.97 -1.71
CA PHE A 192 -0.52 -5.67 -2.36
C PHE A 192 -1.52 -4.57 -1.93
N LEU A 193 -2.79 -4.91 -1.67
CA LEU A 193 -3.82 -3.97 -1.19
C LEU A 193 -3.60 -3.48 0.23
N GLU A 194 -2.86 -4.23 1.05
CA GLU A 194 -2.56 -3.84 2.42
C GLU A 194 -1.34 -2.91 2.48
N ILE A 195 -0.36 -3.14 1.60
CA ILE A 195 0.94 -2.47 1.63
C ILE A 195 1.00 -1.21 0.74
N TYR A 196 0.18 -1.13 -0.31
CA TYR A 196 0.24 -0.02 -1.24
C TYR A 196 -0.86 1.00 -1.02
N PRO A 197 -0.52 2.30 -1.09
CA PRO A 197 -1.51 3.37 -1.16
C PRO A 197 -2.15 3.40 -2.56
N ILE A 198 -3.31 4.05 -2.68
CA ILE A 198 -4.10 4.04 -3.93
C ILE A 198 -3.33 4.65 -5.10
N GLU A 199 -2.52 5.67 -4.84
CA GLU A 199 -1.68 6.33 -5.84
C GLU A 199 -0.67 5.37 -6.46
N PHE A 200 -0.29 4.31 -5.74
CA PHE A 200 0.59 3.27 -6.28
C PHE A 200 -0.20 2.16 -6.97
N LEU A 201 -1.35 1.76 -6.41
CA LEU A 201 -2.24 0.77 -7.04
C LEU A 201 -2.63 1.19 -8.46
N THR A 202 -3.03 2.45 -8.64
CA THR A 202 -3.39 3.02 -9.96
C THR A 202 -2.24 3.05 -10.97
N ARG A 203 -0.99 2.84 -10.53
CA ARG A 203 0.20 2.81 -11.38
C ARG A 203 0.73 1.41 -11.64
N LEU A 204 0.32 0.43 -10.84
CA LEU A 204 0.78 -0.95 -10.99
C LEU A 204 0.48 -1.55 -12.37
N PRO A 205 -0.67 -1.32 -13.03
CA PRO A 205 -0.95 -1.92 -14.34
C PRO A 205 0.17 -1.71 -15.35
N ARG A 206 0.66 -0.46 -15.54
CA ARG A 206 1.75 -0.18 -16.47
C ARG A 206 3.11 -0.74 -16.04
N MET A 207 3.33 -0.91 -14.73
CA MET A 207 4.57 -1.54 -14.24
C MET A 207 4.56 -3.04 -14.55
N VAL A 208 3.40 -3.67 -14.42
CA VAL A 208 3.19 -5.08 -14.81
C VAL A 208 3.29 -5.24 -16.32
N GLU A 209 2.68 -4.35 -17.10
CA GLU A 209 2.81 -4.29 -18.56
C GLU A 209 4.29 -4.20 -19.00
N ALA A 210 5.07 -3.32 -18.36
CA ALA A 210 6.50 -3.19 -18.63
C ALA A 210 7.28 -4.49 -18.36
N LEU A 211 6.90 -5.24 -17.33
CA LEU A 211 7.47 -6.56 -17.06
C LEU A 211 7.07 -7.60 -18.13
N GLY A 212 5.83 -7.53 -18.63
CA GLY A 212 5.40 -8.31 -19.80
C GLY A 212 6.24 -8.04 -21.04
N LEU A 213 6.48 -6.76 -21.36
CA LEU A 213 7.34 -6.35 -22.48
C LEU A 213 8.80 -6.79 -22.28
N ARG A 214 9.30 -6.73 -21.04
CA ARG A 214 10.60 -7.29 -20.69
C ARG A 214 10.65 -8.79 -20.99
N ALA A 215 9.63 -9.55 -20.57
CA ALA A 215 9.56 -10.99 -20.78
C ALA A 215 9.56 -11.35 -22.28
N GLU A 216 8.77 -10.66 -23.09
CA GLU A 216 8.76 -10.76 -24.55
C GLU A 216 10.14 -10.52 -25.17
N ARG A 217 10.84 -9.47 -24.74
CA ARG A 217 12.18 -9.14 -25.24
C ARG A 217 13.24 -10.15 -24.79
N ALA A 218 13.17 -10.59 -23.54
CA ALA A 218 14.08 -11.57 -22.97
C ALA A 218 13.89 -12.96 -23.60
N ARG A 219 12.68 -13.27 -24.09
CA ARG A 219 12.40 -14.44 -24.94
C ARG A 219 13.25 -14.43 -26.21
N LEU A 220 13.40 -13.26 -26.84
CA LEU A 220 14.17 -13.09 -28.08
C LEU A 220 15.69 -12.99 -27.83
N SER A 221 16.11 -12.30 -26.76
CA SER A 221 17.53 -12.12 -26.43
C SER A 221 17.76 -12.01 -24.91
N ALA A 222 18.09 -13.14 -24.29
CA ALA A 222 18.40 -13.19 -22.86
C ALA A 222 19.69 -12.43 -22.50
N GLU A 223 20.65 -12.30 -23.42
CA GLU A 223 21.87 -11.53 -23.18
C GLU A 223 21.60 -10.03 -23.07
N LYS A 224 20.79 -9.48 -23.98
CA LYS A 224 20.37 -8.06 -23.91
C LYS A 224 19.55 -7.78 -22.65
N ASP A 225 18.69 -8.71 -22.24
CA ASP A 225 17.98 -8.58 -20.96
C ASP A 225 18.95 -8.54 -19.78
N ARG A 226 19.93 -9.45 -19.70
CA ARG A 226 20.94 -9.46 -18.64
C ARG A 226 21.74 -8.15 -18.58
N ALA A 227 22.15 -7.61 -19.72
CA ALA A 227 22.87 -6.34 -19.79
C ALA A 227 22.02 -5.15 -19.27
N LYS A 228 20.71 -5.19 -19.49
CA LYS A 228 19.77 -4.22 -18.92
C LYS A 228 19.53 -4.44 -17.43
N ALA A 229 19.35 -5.68 -17.00
CA ALA A 229 19.18 -6.04 -15.59
C ALA A 229 20.39 -5.61 -14.73
N ALA A 230 21.61 -5.75 -15.26
CA ALA A 230 22.83 -5.29 -14.59
C ALA A 230 22.84 -3.78 -14.29
N GLN A 231 22.08 -2.97 -15.03
CA GLN A 231 21.96 -1.53 -14.76
C GLN A 231 21.03 -1.23 -13.56
N VAL A 232 20.11 -2.14 -13.26
CA VAL A 232 19.11 -1.98 -12.20
C VAL A 232 19.59 -2.60 -10.88
N GLU A 233 20.34 -3.70 -10.96
CA GLU A 233 20.78 -4.51 -9.82
C GLU A 233 21.41 -3.72 -8.65
N PRO A 234 22.29 -2.71 -8.87
CA PRO A 234 22.86 -1.95 -7.76
C PRO A 234 21.80 -1.24 -6.91
N PHE A 235 20.74 -0.74 -7.53
CA PHE A 235 19.67 -0.01 -6.85
C PHE A 235 18.73 -0.95 -6.08
N LEU A 236 18.52 -2.18 -6.57
CA LEU A 236 17.79 -3.22 -5.84
C LEU A 236 18.56 -3.63 -4.58
N SER A 237 19.87 -3.85 -4.71
CA SER A 237 20.75 -4.17 -3.59
C SER A 237 20.75 -3.06 -2.52
N ASP A 238 20.82 -1.80 -2.94
CA ASP A 238 20.74 -0.65 -2.03
C ASP A 238 19.37 -0.55 -1.34
N PHE A 239 18.28 -0.81 -2.05
CA PHE A 239 16.94 -0.83 -1.47
C PHE A 239 16.80 -1.93 -0.42
N GLU A 240 17.26 -3.15 -0.69
CA GLU A 240 17.21 -4.25 0.27
C GLU A 240 18.04 -3.96 1.52
N TYR A 241 19.22 -3.35 1.36
CA TYR A 241 20.05 -2.90 2.47
C TYR A 241 19.32 -1.88 3.35
N LEU A 242 18.75 -0.84 2.73
CA LEU A 242 18.00 0.20 3.42
C LEU A 242 16.74 -0.35 4.13
N ALA A 243 16.02 -1.28 3.48
CA ALA A 243 14.87 -1.94 4.08
C ALA A 243 15.24 -2.74 5.34
N LYS A 244 16.41 -3.41 5.34
CA LYS A 244 16.92 -4.11 6.53
C LYS A 244 17.28 -3.15 7.67
N MET A 245 17.81 -1.96 7.35
CA MET A 245 18.18 -0.95 8.37
C MET A 245 16.99 -0.38 9.15
N VAL A 246 15.82 -0.24 8.52
CA VAL A 246 14.60 0.21 9.23
C VAL A 246 14.17 -0.81 10.29
N GLY A 247 14.53 -2.09 10.10
CA GLY A 247 14.21 -3.15 11.05
C GLY A 247 12.71 -3.42 11.16
N ARG A 248 12.29 -4.02 12.27
CA ARG A 248 10.87 -4.36 12.53
C ARG A 248 10.07 -3.26 13.23
N VAL A 249 10.74 -2.22 13.73
CA VAL A 249 10.07 -1.11 14.42
C VAL A 249 9.66 -0.10 13.37
N SER A 250 8.36 -0.08 13.02
CA SER A 250 7.82 0.84 12.03
C SER A 250 8.14 2.29 12.40
N ASN A 251 8.75 2.99 11.45
CA ASN A 251 8.95 4.43 11.50
C ASN A 251 8.25 4.99 10.25
N PRO A 252 7.10 5.67 10.41
CA PRO A 252 6.28 6.11 9.27
C PRO A 252 7.03 6.95 8.23
N GLU A 253 8.00 7.76 8.67
CA GLU A 253 8.82 8.57 7.77
C GLU A 253 9.80 7.71 6.98
N LYS A 254 10.50 6.79 7.65
CA LYS A 254 11.42 5.85 6.97
C LYS A 254 10.65 4.93 6.02
N ASP A 255 9.49 4.44 6.43
CA ASP A 255 8.59 3.60 5.62
C ASP A 255 8.15 4.35 4.35
N LYS A 256 7.79 5.64 4.49
CA LYS A 256 7.45 6.51 3.36
C LYS A 256 8.63 6.69 2.41
N MET A 257 9.83 6.99 2.93
CA MET A 257 11.03 7.15 2.10
C MET A 257 11.40 5.88 1.34
N LEU A 258 11.27 4.71 1.98
CA LEU A 258 11.47 3.41 1.32
C LEU A 258 10.43 3.17 0.22
N MET A 259 9.16 3.47 0.46
CA MET A 259 8.11 3.32 -0.55
C MET A 259 8.37 4.22 -1.76
N GLU A 260 8.78 5.46 -1.54
CA GLU A 260 9.18 6.39 -2.61
C GLU A 260 10.38 5.89 -3.40
N LEU A 261 11.42 5.39 -2.73
CA LEU A 261 12.59 4.81 -3.40
C LEU A 261 12.20 3.59 -4.24
N ARG A 262 11.39 2.68 -3.70
CA ARG A 262 10.88 1.52 -4.43
C ARG A 262 10.17 1.96 -5.70
N TRP A 263 9.32 2.97 -5.60
CA TRP A 263 8.63 3.51 -6.76
C TRP A 263 9.62 4.08 -7.80
N MET A 264 10.62 4.87 -7.38
CA MET A 264 11.65 5.34 -8.31
C MET A 264 12.39 4.19 -9.02
N ILE A 265 12.65 3.07 -8.33
CA ILE A 265 13.29 1.90 -8.93
C ILE A 265 12.37 1.25 -9.97
N GLU A 266 11.07 1.09 -9.68
CA GLU A 266 10.13 0.54 -10.67
C GLU A 266 9.98 1.46 -11.90
N GLU A 267 9.99 2.79 -11.73
CA GLU A 267 10.04 3.71 -12.88
C GLU A 267 11.33 3.55 -13.70
N PHE A 268 12.46 3.36 -13.03
CA PHE A 268 13.72 3.17 -13.71
C PHE A 268 13.72 1.85 -14.51
N LYS A 269 13.13 0.79 -13.96
CA LYS A 269 12.91 -0.47 -14.67
C LYS A 269 12.05 -0.26 -15.92
N ILE A 270 10.96 0.51 -15.84
CA ILE A 270 10.19 0.89 -17.04
C ILE A 270 11.11 1.57 -18.07
N SER A 271 11.89 2.57 -17.67
CA SER A 271 12.77 3.30 -18.60
C SER A 271 13.82 2.41 -19.29
N VAL A 272 14.31 1.40 -18.59
CA VAL A 272 15.35 0.48 -19.09
C VAL A 272 14.75 -0.61 -19.97
N PHE A 273 13.66 -1.23 -19.52
CA PHE A 273 13.10 -2.43 -20.14
C PHE A 273 11.99 -2.16 -21.15
N ALA A 274 11.23 -1.07 -20.97
CA ALA A 274 10.04 -0.72 -21.75
C ALA A 274 9.96 0.80 -22.01
N PRO A 275 10.92 1.41 -22.74
CA PRO A 275 10.96 2.85 -23.01
C PRO A 275 9.73 3.38 -23.77
N GLU A 276 8.97 2.51 -24.43
CA GLU A 276 7.69 2.86 -25.03
C GLU A 276 6.60 3.21 -24.00
N ILE A 277 6.71 2.71 -22.77
CA ILE A 277 5.82 3.05 -21.66
C ILE A 277 6.37 4.32 -21.00
N LYS A 278 5.56 5.37 -21.00
CA LYS A 278 5.95 6.65 -20.40
C LYS A 278 6.12 6.50 -18.88
N THR A 279 7.28 6.92 -18.38
CA THR A 279 7.54 7.02 -16.94
C THR A 279 6.69 8.13 -16.31
N ALA A 280 6.25 7.94 -15.07
CA ALA A 280 5.42 8.92 -14.37
C ALA A 280 6.15 10.24 -14.07
N PHE A 281 7.48 10.19 -13.97
CA PHE A 281 8.36 11.33 -13.78
C PHE A 281 9.75 11.00 -14.37
N PRO A 282 10.60 12.00 -14.64
CA PRO A 282 11.92 11.71 -15.19
C PRO A 282 12.79 11.00 -14.15
N VAL A 283 13.31 9.83 -14.53
CA VAL A 283 14.13 8.94 -13.68
C VAL A 283 15.41 8.56 -14.42
N SER A 284 16.50 8.34 -13.68
CA SER A 284 17.77 7.87 -14.22
C SER A 284 18.62 7.26 -13.10
N ALA A 285 19.64 6.50 -13.47
CA ALA A 285 20.64 5.97 -12.54
C ALA A 285 21.22 7.08 -11.62
N LYS A 286 21.54 8.25 -12.18
CA LYS A 286 22.05 9.41 -11.41
C LYS A 286 21.05 9.91 -10.37
N ARG A 287 19.76 9.99 -10.72
CA ARG A 287 18.70 10.43 -9.81
C ARG A 287 18.45 9.42 -8.69
N LEU A 288 18.46 8.12 -9.02
CA LEU A 288 18.36 7.05 -8.02
C LEU A 288 19.53 7.07 -7.03
N ALA A 289 20.76 7.17 -7.53
CA ALA A 289 21.95 7.24 -6.68
C ALA A 289 21.90 8.44 -5.71
N ALA A 290 21.46 9.61 -6.20
CA ALA A 290 21.27 10.79 -5.35
C ALA A 290 20.21 10.56 -4.27
N ARG A 291 19.05 9.97 -4.63
CA ARG A 291 17.98 9.67 -3.66
C ARG A 291 18.43 8.67 -2.59
N ILE A 292 19.13 7.61 -2.99
CA ILE A 292 19.65 6.60 -2.07
C ILE A 292 20.64 7.22 -1.10
N LYS A 293 21.55 8.09 -1.58
CA LYS A 293 22.49 8.81 -0.73
C LYS A 293 21.76 9.65 0.32
N GLU A 294 20.76 10.43 -0.09
CA GLU A 294 19.94 11.23 0.84
C GLU A 294 19.25 10.35 1.90
N ILE A 295 18.68 9.21 1.50
CA ILE A 295 18.04 8.27 2.44
C ILE A 295 19.05 7.72 3.44
N LYS A 296 20.24 7.31 2.98
CA LYS A 296 21.31 6.81 3.84
C LYS A 296 21.72 7.86 4.89
N GLU A 297 21.92 9.11 4.48
CA GLU A 297 22.27 10.23 5.38
C GLU A 297 21.19 10.42 6.46
N ARG A 298 19.92 10.52 6.07
CA ARG A 298 18.82 10.69 7.04
C ARG A 298 18.64 9.51 7.99
N PHE A 299 18.92 8.29 7.53
CA PHE A 299 18.80 7.10 8.38
C PHE A 299 19.91 7.06 9.44
N LEU A 300 21.10 7.60 9.14
CA LEU A 300 22.23 7.70 10.06
C LEU A 300 22.06 8.85 11.07
N GLU A 301 21.62 10.03 10.63
CA GLU A 301 21.41 11.20 11.50
C GLU A 301 20.39 10.95 12.62
N LYS A 302 19.34 10.14 12.35
CA LYS A 302 18.29 9.81 13.32
C LYS A 302 18.56 8.54 14.15
N SER A 303 19.75 7.95 13.99
CA SER A 303 20.20 6.80 14.80
C SER A 303 21.21 7.21 15.88
N SER A 304 21.55 8.51 15.95
CA SER A 304 22.35 9.17 16.99
C SER A 304 21.45 9.97 17.92
#